data_AF-A0A356IQZ0-F1
#
_entry.id   AF-A0A356IQZ0-F1
#
_cell.length_a   1.000
_cell.length_b   1.000
_cell.length_c   1.000
_cell.angle_alpha   90.00
_cell.angle_beta   90.00
_cell.angle_gamma   90.00
#
_symmetry.space_group_name_H-M   'P 1'
#
loop_
_entity.id
_entity.type
_entity.pdbx_description
1 polymer ?
#
loop_
_entity_poly.entity_id
_entity_poly.type
_entity_poly.pdbx_seq_one_letter_code
_entity_poly.pdbx_strand_id
1 'polypeptide(L)'
;MPVRSVTEYLDQNKVDYHACNHAPAVTSLEVSQSSHIPAANLAKTVICNADGELVMAVLPAHQHVDCRVLQDLLQAETLRLAEE
;
A
#
# COMPACT_ATOMS: atom_id res chain seq x y z
N MET A 1 -0.68 6.28 15.12
CA MET A 1 -1.77 5.57 14.43
C MET A 1 -2.29 6.45 13.29
N PRO A 2 -1.86 6.23 12.04
CA PRO A 2 -2.26 7.05 10.88
C PRO A 2 -3.75 6.96 10.52
N VAL A 3 -4.46 5.95 11.03
CA VAL A 3 -5.91 5.78 10.78
C VAL A 3 -6.71 7.03 11.16
N ARG A 4 -6.40 7.66 12.30
CA ARG A 4 -7.11 8.87 12.74
C ARG A 4 -6.93 10.04 11.76
N SER A 5 -5.69 10.31 11.34
CA SER A 5 -5.41 11.41 10.41
C SER A 5 -6.01 11.16 9.02
N VAL A 6 -6.04 9.91 8.56
CA VAL A 6 -6.69 9.55 7.27
C VAL A 6 -8.20 9.74 7.36
N THR A 7 -8.82 9.25 8.44
CA THR A 7 -10.27 9.40 8.70
C THR A 7 -10.65 10.88 8.72
N GLU A 8 -9.93 11.70 9.50
CA GLU A 8 -10.17 13.14 9.58
C GLU A 8 -10.02 13.84 8.21
N TYR A 9 -9.02 13.44 7.41
CA TYR A 9 -8.85 13.99 6.07
C TYR A 9 -10.01 13.63 5.12
N LEU A 10 -10.45 12.36 5.11
CA LEU A 10 -11.56 11.92 4.27
C LEU A 10 -12.87 12.60 4.68
N ASP A 11 -13.14 12.70 5.98
CA ASP A 11 -14.33 13.37 6.53
C ASP A 11 -14.38 14.85 6.14
N GLN A 12 -13.25 15.57 6.28
CA GLN A 12 -13.14 16.99 5.91
C GLN A 12 -13.39 17.22 4.42
N ASN A 13 -12.96 16.28 3.57
CA ASN A 13 -13.16 16.33 2.12
C ASN A 13 -14.48 15.71 1.67
N LYS A 14 -15.33 15.24 2.59
CA LYS A 14 -16.63 14.60 2.30
C LYS A 14 -16.51 13.42 1.34
N VAL A 15 -15.47 12.61 1.51
CA VAL A 15 -15.27 11.39 0.75
C VAL A 15 -16.05 10.27 1.43
N ASP A 16 -16.92 9.58 0.70
CA ASP A 16 -17.63 8.43 1.22
C ASP A 16 -16.69 7.22 1.38
N TYR A 17 -16.65 6.64 2.58
CA TYR A 17 -15.91 5.40 2.86
C TYR A 17 -16.61 4.55 3.91
N HIS A 18 -16.26 3.26 3.94
CA HIS A 18 -16.67 2.34 4.99
C HIS A 18 -15.44 1.69 5.61
N ALA A 19 -15.38 1.67 6.94
CA ALA A 19 -14.36 0.92 7.68
C ALA A 19 -14.88 -0.47 8.03
N CYS A 20 -14.14 -1.50 7.63
CA CYS A 20 -14.45 -2.90 7.94
C CYS A 20 -13.40 -3.46 8.89
N ASN A 21 -13.82 -3.95 10.05
CA ASN A 21 -12.94 -4.65 10.98
C ASN A 21 -12.80 -6.11 10.58
N HIS A 22 -11.59 -6.64 10.61
CA HIS A 22 -11.28 -8.05 10.38
C HIS A 22 -10.33 -8.58 11.46
N ALA A 23 -10.16 -9.90 11.53
CA ALA A 23 -9.17 -10.51 12.42
C ALA A 23 -7.74 -10.04 12.05
N PRO A 24 -6.82 -9.92 13.02
CA PRO A 24 -5.43 -9.57 12.73
C PRO A 24 -4.82 -10.50 11.68
N ALA A 25 -4.19 -9.89 10.68
CA ALA A 25 -3.51 -10.55 9.59
C ALA A 25 -2.22 -9.77 9.32
N VAL A 26 -1.12 -10.48 9.08
CA VAL A 26 0.22 -9.87 8.96
C VAL A 26 0.50 -9.48 7.52
N THR A 27 -0.01 -10.25 6.56
CA THR A 27 0.17 -9.97 5.13
C THR A 27 -1.09 -9.42 4.47
N SER A 28 -0.93 -8.60 3.44
CA SER A 28 -2.08 -8.09 2.67
C SER A 28 -2.90 -9.22 2.03
N LEU A 29 -2.26 -10.35 1.68
CA LEU A 29 -2.97 -11.50 1.14
C LEU A 29 -3.84 -12.16 2.22
N GLU A 30 -3.33 -12.32 3.44
CA GLU A 30 -4.14 -12.77 4.59
C GLU A 30 -5.30 -11.81 4.90
N VAL A 31 -5.08 -10.49 4.83
CA VAL A 31 -6.15 -9.49 4.99
C VAL A 31 -7.26 -9.69 3.95
N SER A 32 -6.88 -9.95 2.68
CA SER A 32 -7.85 -10.20 1.61
C SER A 32 -8.71 -11.43 1.92
N GLN A 33 -8.09 -12.50 2.43
CA GLN A 33 -8.77 -13.73 2.81
C GLN A 33 -9.68 -13.53 4.02
N SER A 34 -9.19 -12.88 5.08
CA SER A 34 -9.94 -12.66 6.32
C SER A 34 -11.10 -11.69 6.15
N SER A 35 -11.00 -10.76 5.19
CA SER A 35 -12.06 -9.81 4.86
C SER A 35 -13.00 -10.31 3.75
N HIS A 36 -12.76 -11.51 3.20
CA HIS A 36 -13.48 -12.04 2.03
C HIS A 36 -13.46 -11.10 0.80
N ILE A 37 -12.37 -10.36 0.62
CA ILE A 37 -12.16 -9.46 -0.51
C ILE A 37 -11.22 -10.16 -1.51
N PRO A 38 -11.52 -10.21 -2.82
CA PRO A 38 -10.58 -10.74 -3.79
C PRO A 38 -9.23 -10.02 -3.72
N ALA A 39 -8.11 -10.74 -3.72
CA ALA A 39 -6.77 -10.16 -3.63
C ALA A 39 -6.42 -9.20 -4.79
N ALA A 40 -7.20 -9.21 -5.86
CA ALA A 40 -7.10 -8.23 -6.96
C ALA A 40 -7.74 -6.87 -6.64
N ASN A 41 -8.69 -6.84 -5.69
CA ASN A 41 -9.43 -5.64 -5.31
C ASN A 41 -8.92 -5.02 -4.01
N LEU A 42 -8.05 -5.71 -3.27
CA LEU A 42 -7.38 -5.16 -2.10
C LEU A 42 -6.04 -4.54 -2.52
N ALA A 43 -5.86 -3.25 -2.28
CA ALA A 43 -4.59 -2.57 -2.47
C ALA A 43 -3.65 -2.80 -1.28
N LYS A 44 -2.36 -2.98 -1.55
CA LYS A 44 -1.26 -2.94 -0.58
C LYS A 44 -0.29 -1.82 -0.92
N THR A 45 0.40 -1.33 0.09
CA THR A 45 1.47 -0.35 -0.05
C THR A 45 2.82 -1.03 0.16
N VAL A 46 3.81 -0.66 -0.67
CA VAL A 46 5.20 -1.08 -0.50
C VAL A 46 6.07 0.18 -0.51
N ILE A 47 6.81 0.41 0.57
CA ILE A 47 7.71 1.56 0.68
C ILE A 47 9.06 1.18 0.07
N CYS A 48 9.52 2.00 -0.86
CA CYS A 48 10.82 1.85 -1.50
C CYS A 48 11.66 3.11 -1.26
N ASN A 49 12.97 2.96 -1.39
CA ASN A 49 13.92 4.06 -1.45
C ASN A 49 14.44 4.16 -2.88
N ALA A 50 14.16 5.29 -3.53
CA ALA A 50 14.67 5.66 -4.85
C ALA A 50 15.67 6.81 -4.67
N ASP A 51 16.95 6.56 -4.90
CA ASP A 51 18.01 7.57 -4.79
C ASP A 51 18.03 8.38 -3.49
N GLY A 52 17.67 7.73 -2.37
CA GLY A 52 17.60 8.36 -1.05
C GLY A 52 16.21 8.89 -0.69
N GLU A 53 15.28 9.01 -1.63
CA GLU A 53 13.91 9.46 -1.39
C GLU A 53 12.94 8.30 -1.16
N LEU A 54 12.01 8.47 -0.22
CA LEU A 54 10.97 7.49 0.05
C LEU A 54 9.84 7.61 -0.97
N VAL A 55 9.50 6.48 -1.60
CA VAL A 55 8.38 6.36 -2.52
C VAL A 55 7.43 5.25 -2.07
N MET A 56 6.14 5.40 -2.37
CA MET A 56 5.11 4.40 -2.04
C MET A 56 4.53 3.82 -3.32
N ALA A 57 4.75 2.53 -3.56
CA ALA A 57 4.08 1.78 -4.61
C ALA A 57 2.76 1.23 -4.09
N VAL A 58 1.66 1.52 -4.78
CA VAL A 58 0.32 1.01 -4.47
C VAL A 58 -0.09 0.01 -5.54
N LEU A 59 -0.32 -1.24 -5.14
CA LEU A 59 -0.60 -2.35 -6.06
C LEU A 59 -1.59 -3.34 -5.43
N PRO A 60 -2.28 -4.18 -6.22
CA PRO A 60 -3.10 -5.26 -5.68
C PRO A 60 -2.32 -6.20 -4.76
N ALA A 61 -3.00 -6.77 -3.76
CA ALA A 61 -2.39 -7.59 -2.71
C ALA A 61 -1.61 -8.79 -3.26
N HIS A 62 -2.10 -9.39 -4.35
CA HIS A 62 -1.50 -10.55 -5.01
C HIS A 62 -0.30 -10.22 -5.92
N GLN A 63 -0.08 -8.94 -6.26
CA GLN A 63 1.00 -8.54 -7.16
C GLN A 63 2.28 -8.21 -6.39
N HIS A 64 3.42 -8.18 -7.05
CA HIS A 64 4.69 -7.79 -6.46
C HIS A 64 5.25 -6.57 -7.18
N VAL A 65 5.99 -5.73 -6.46
CA VAL A 65 6.72 -4.64 -7.08
C VAL A 65 7.85 -5.24 -7.90
N ASP A 66 7.85 -4.98 -9.20
CA ASP A 66 9.02 -5.20 -10.02
C ASP A 66 9.94 -4.00 -9.88
N CYS A 67 11.01 -4.16 -9.09
CA CYS A 67 11.93 -3.07 -8.82
C CYS A 67 12.65 -2.57 -10.07
N ARG A 68 12.86 -3.41 -11.09
CA ARG A 68 13.51 -2.96 -12.34
C ARG A 68 12.57 -2.06 -13.12
N VAL A 69 11.33 -2.51 -13.31
CA VAL A 69 10.30 -1.72 -14.00
C VAL A 69 10.04 -0.41 -13.26
N LEU A 70 9.92 -0.45 -11.93
CA LEU A 70 9.69 0.75 -11.14
C LEU A 70 10.90 1.70 -11.17
N GLN A 71 12.13 1.18 -11.15
CA GLN A 71 13.36 1.98 -11.27
C GLN A 71 13.40 2.71 -12.62
N ASP A 72 13.13 2.00 -13.72
CA ASP A 72 13.10 2.56 -15.07
C ASP A 72 12.02 3.64 -15.20
N LEU A 73 10.82 3.41 -14.65
CA LEU A 73 9.71 4.36 -14.67
C LEU A 73 10.01 5.64 -13.86
N LEU A 74 10.68 5.50 -12.73
CA LEU A 74 11.09 6.62 -11.89
C LEU A 74 12.35 7.33 -12.40
N GLN A 75 13.02 6.76 -13.42
CA GLN A 75 14.32 7.23 -13.90
C GLN A 75 15.37 7.32 -12.77
N ALA A 76 15.28 6.40 -11.81
CA ALA A 76 16.13 6.38 -10.63
C ALA A 76 17.45 5.63 -10.90
N GLU A 77 18.56 6.12 -10.37
CA GLU A 77 19.85 5.43 -10.44
C GLU A 77 19.86 4.15 -9.60
N THR A 78 19.13 4.15 -8.48
CA THR A 78 19.01 3.05 -7.54
C THR A 78 17.58 2.94 -7.02
N LEU A 79 17.10 1.71 -6.88
CA LEU A 79 15.84 1.41 -6.21
C LEU A 79 15.99 0.19 -5.29
N ARG A 80 15.57 0.33 -4.03
CA ARG A 80 15.50 -0.78 -3.06
C ARG A 80 14.23 -0.69 -2.23
N LEU A 81 13.83 -1.80 -1.61
CA LEU A 81 12.83 -1.75 -0.55
C LEU A 81 13.37 -0.88 0.60
N ALA A 82 12.50 -0.11 1.23
CA ALA A 82 12.86 0.62 2.44
C ALA A 82 12.99 -0.34 3.62
N GLU A 83 13.83 0.02 4.59
CA GLU A 83 13.92 -0.67 5.88
C GLU A 83 12.78 -0.20 6.79
N GLU A 84 12.29 -1.10 7.66
CA GLU A 84 11.21 -0.83 8.62
C GLU A 84 11.64 0.03 9.81
#